data_AF-A0A969F3M3-F1
#
_entry.id   AF-A0A969F3M3-F1
#
_cell.length_a   1.000
_cell.length_b   1.000
_cell.length_c   1.000
_cell.angle_alpha   90.00
_cell.angle_beta   90.00
_cell.angle_gamma   90.00
#
_symmetry.space_group_name_H-M   'P 1'
#
loop_
_entity.id
_entity.type
_entity.pdbx_description
1 polymer ?
#
loop_
_entity_poly.entity_id
_entity_poly.type
_entity_poly.pdbx_seq_one_letter_code
_entity_poly.pdbx_strand_id
1 'polypeptide(L)'
;MTDMAGAAPAQSLLSGLGWVAFGGLVVLLVGAAYPSLESMVVNEWFGTEEYSHGVLVPLIAAYLVRQRASVFEQPGRQHLIGVLLVALGMVFVLVGSLSTIHVVAQYGFLIGLLGAVAATFGADVLRRLALPLLVLVFMIPLPNFFYQPLSSQLQLLSSVLGVEVIRLFGVSVLLQGNVIDLGTYQLQVAEACNGLRYLFPLASLGYLCGYLYRGPVWQRLVLVAASVPITILLNSFRIGVIGITVEHWGIAAAEGFLHDFEGWVVFMVCVVLLFCVAKLLQLVGGQRGPLRDRFETTLPVAPSAFLRPTLQAPWAVGLSALVVIAAIVVAQLPAQGSPSELAPRRSLPSSPCNWTRAGPARVSQSRRSISNHSTSTIT
;
A
#
# COMPACT_ATOMS: atom_id res chain seq x y z
N MET A 1 -37.19 50.53 -14.10
CA MET A 1 -37.18 49.58 -12.96
C MET A 1 -36.94 48.19 -13.54
N THR A 2 -35.85 47.84 -14.21
CA THR A 2 -34.42 47.91 -13.85
C THR A 2 -34.18 47.50 -12.40
N ASP A 3 -33.95 46.19 -12.16
CA ASP A 3 -32.60 45.75 -11.81
C ASP A 3 -32.41 44.21 -11.78
N MET A 4 -31.33 43.79 -12.47
CA MET A 4 -30.47 42.64 -12.18
C MET A 4 -30.94 41.20 -12.51
N ALA A 5 -31.12 40.94 -13.81
CA ALA A 5 -30.56 39.72 -14.40
C ALA A 5 -29.03 39.90 -14.53
N GLY A 6 -28.19 39.08 -13.86
CA GLY A 6 -26.74 39.24 -14.03
C GLY A 6 -25.78 38.59 -13.04
N ALA A 7 -26.04 37.37 -12.54
CA ALA A 7 -25.01 36.51 -11.93
C ALA A 7 -25.46 35.04 -12.12
N ALA A 8 -24.71 34.08 -12.66
CA ALA A 8 -23.32 34.03 -13.05
C ALA A 8 -23.07 32.85 -14.03
N PRO A 9 -22.74 33.07 -15.31
CA PRO A 9 -22.15 32.02 -16.17
C PRO A 9 -20.72 31.65 -15.75
N ALA A 10 -20.04 32.52 -14.99
CA ALA A 10 -18.70 32.26 -14.46
C ALA A 10 -18.69 31.19 -13.34
N GLN A 11 -19.76 31.08 -12.54
CA GLN A 11 -19.84 30.09 -11.46
C GLN A 11 -19.99 28.65 -11.98
N SER A 12 -20.62 28.44 -13.15
CA SER A 12 -20.73 27.12 -13.76
C SER A 12 -19.43 26.62 -14.39
N LEU A 13 -18.60 27.50 -14.97
CA LEU A 13 -17.30 27.12 -15.54
C LEU A 13 -16.26 26.77 -14.46
N LEU A 14 -16.31 27.46 -13.31
CA LEU A 14 -15.42 27.19 -12.18
C LEU A 14 -15.77 25.90 -11.42
N SER A 15 -16.99 25.39 -11.58
CA SER A 15 -17.51 24.26 -10.81
C SER A 15 -16.94 22.89 -11.22
N GLY A 16 -16.34 22.76 -12.41
CA GLY A 16 -15.62 21.56 -12.84
C GLY A 16 -14.11 21.63 -12.63
N LEU A 17 -13.57 22.82 -12.40
CA LEU A 17 -12.12 23.07 -12.40
C LEU A 17 -11.40 22.37 -11.23
N GLY A 18 -12.07 22.20 -10.09
CA GLY A 18 -11.52 21.48 -8.94
C GLY A 18 -11.22 20.01 -9.24
N TRP A 19 -12.15 19.30 -9.87
CA TRP A 19 -11.94 17.89 -10.26
C TRP A 19 -10.92 17.75 -11.38
N VAL A 20 -10.92 18.66 -12.35
CA VAL A 20 -9.91 18.66 -13.43
C VAL A 20 -8.51 18.91 -12.86
N ALA A 21 -8.38 19.88 -11.96
CA ALA A 21 -7.14 20.19 -11.26
C ALA A 21 -6.63 19.01 -10.40
N PHE A 22 -7.53 18.39 -9.63
CA PHE A 22 -7.21 17.20 -8.85
C PHE A 22 -6.81 16.02 -9.75
N GLY A 23 -7.60 15.75 -10.80
CA GLY A 23 -7.32 14.68 -11.75
C GLY A 23 -5.97 14.86 -12.45
N GLY A 24 -5.65 16.08 -12.89
CA GLY A 24 -4.34 16.41 -13.45
C GLY A 24 -3.19 16.17 -12.47
N LEU A 25 -3.35 16.58 -11.21
CA LEU A 25 -2.35 16.33 -10.17
C LEU A 25 -2.20 14.83 -9.87
N VAL A 26 -3.28 14.07 -9.84
CA VAL A 26 -3.24 12.61 -9.67
C VAL A 26 -2.51 11.94 -10.85
N VAL A 27 -2.76 12.37 -12.09
CA VAL A 27 -2.04 11.86 -13.27
C VAL A 27 -0.53 12.15 -13.16
N LEU A 28 -0.15 13.35 -12.71
CA LEU A 28 1.26 13.68 -12.47
C LEU A 28 1.88 12.80 -11.37
N LEU A 29 1.17 12.57 -10.26
CA LEU A 29 1.62 11.69 -9.18
C LEU A 29 1.78 10.25 -9.63
N VAL A 30 0.83 9.73 -10.41
CA VAL A 30 0.91 8.39 -11.02
C VAL A 30 2.12 8.33 -11.96
N GLY A 31 2.34 9.34 -12.79
CA GLY A 31 3.51 9.42 -13.67
C GLY A 31 4.83 9.40 -12.90
N ALA A 32 4.93 10.16 -11.80
CA ALA A 32 6.12 10.21 -10.95
C ALA A 32 6.41 8.86 -10.25
N ALA A 33 5.36 8.13 -9.86
CA ALA A 33 5.46 6.85 -9.17
C ALA A 33 5.30 5.63 -10.09
N TYR A 34 5.20 5.81 -11.41
CA TYR A 34 4.74 4.80 -12.37
C TYR A 34 5.47 3.46 -12.24
N PRO A 35 6.82 3.39 -12.24
CA PRO A 35 7.52 2.09 -12.16
C PRO A 35 7.21 1.31 -10.88
N SER A 36 7.01 2.03 -9.77
CA SER A 36 6.72 1.41 -8.47
C SER A 36 5.26 0.99 -8.34
N LEU A 37 4.34 1.72 -8.98
CA LEU A 37 2.93 1.34 -9.04
C LEU A 37 2.69 0.18 -10.01
N GLU A 38 3.36 0.16 -11.15
CA GLU A 38 3.34 -0.97 -12.08
C GLU A 38 3.82 -2.25 -11.40
N SER A 39 4.96 -2.18 -10.69
CA SER A 39 5.47 -3.30 -9.89
C SER A 39 4.47 -3.78 -8.85
N MET A 40 3.75 -2.87 -8.16
CA MET A 40 2.70 -3.22 -7.21
C MET A 40 1.55 -3.98 -7.88
N VAL A 41 1.08 -3.50 -9.03
CA VAL A 41 -0.04 -4.11 -9.74
C VAL A 41 0.35 -5.49 -10.28
N VAL A 42 1.49 -5.58 -10.97
CA VAL A 42 1.90 -6.81 -11.66
C VAL A 42 2.39 -7.87 -10.68
N ASN A 43 3.31 -7.50 -9.79
CA ASN A 43 4.00 -8.49 -8.94
C ASN A 43 3.23 -8.79 -7.65
N GLU A 44 2.46 -7.84 -7.12
CA GLU A 44 1.71 -8.05 -5.88
C GLU A 44 0.25 -8.36 -6.17
N TRP A 45 -0.49 -7.45 -6.80
CA TRP A 45 -1.93 -7.66 -6.97
C TRP A 45 -2.29 -8.82 -7.89
N PHE A 46 -1.47 -9.09 -8.92
CA PHE A 46 -1.66 -10.21 -9.83
C PHE A 46 -0.60 -11.32 -9.69
N GLY A 47 0.44 -11.09 -8.89
CA GLY A 47 1.53 -12.03 -8.70
C GLY A 47 1.50 -12.77 -7.35
N THR A 48 0.86 -12.21 -6.32
CA THR A 48 0.75 -12.83 -5.00
C THR A 48 -0.70 -12.97 -4.54
N GLU A 49 -1.02 -14.12 -3.95
CA GLU A 49 -2.40 -14.42 -3.55
C GLU A 49 -2.84 -13.55 -2.35
N GLU A 50 -1.89 -13.18 -1.49
CA GLU A 50 -2.07 -12.34 -0.31
C GLU A 50 -2.59 -10.94 -0.64
N TYR A 51 -2.13 -10.36 -1.75
CA TYR A 51 -2.46 -8.99 -2.16
C TYR A 51 -3.45 -8.90 -3.33
N SER A 52 -4.00 -10.03 -3.79
CA SER A 52 -5.01 -10.10 -4.85
C SER A 52 -6.22 -9.18 -4.64
N HIS A 53 -6.59 -8.92 -3.39
CA HIS A 53 -7.67 -8.00 -3.02
C HIS A 53 -7.34 -6.51 -3.27
N GLY A 54 -6.06 -6.16 -3.48
CA GLY A 54 -5.58 -4.79 -3.66
C GLY A 54 -6.25 -4.05 -4.82
N VAL A 55 -6.63 -4.76 -5.88
CA VAL A 55 -7.37 -4.21 -7.05
C VAL A 55 -8.69 -3.56 -6.64
N LEU A 56 -9.39 -4.12 -5.65
CA LEU A 56 -10.70 -3.63 -5.20
C LEU A 56 -10.58 -2.43 -4.26
N VAL A 57 -9.46 -2.26 -3.57
CA VAL A 57 -9.29 -1.24 -2.53
C VAL A 57 -9.45 0.20 -3.07
N PRO A 58 -8.84 0.60 -4.20
CA PRO A 58 -9.10 1.91 -4.81
C PRO A 58 -10.58 2.15 -5.15
N LEU A 59 -11.29 1.11 -5.61
CA LEU A 59 -12.72 1.20 -5.96
C LEU A 59 -13.56 1.42 -4.70
N ILE A 60 -13.24 0.70 -3.62
CA ILE A 60 -13.87 0.87 -2.30
C ILE A 60 -13.60 2.29 -1.78
N ALA A 61 -12.35 2.77 -1.82
CA ALA A 61 -12.01 4.12 -1.38
C ALA A 61 -12.80 5.19 -2.17
N ALA A 62 -12.85 5.08 -3.49
CA ALA A 62 -13.62 5.98 -4.34
C ALA A 62 -15.12 5.96 -4.01
N TYR A 63 -15.68 4.78 -3.75
CA TYR A 63 -17.06 4.62 -3.31
C TYR A 63 -17.32 5.28 -1.95
N LEU A 64 -16.45 5.07 -0.96
CA LEU A 64 -16.58 5.68 0.38
C LEU A 64 -16.43 7.21 0.33
N VAL A 65 -15.51 7.72 -0.50
CA VAL A 65 -15.36 9.17 -0.73
C VAL A 65 -16.62 9.74 -1.38
N ARG A 66 -17.19 9.04 -2.37
CA ARG A 66 -18.44 9.46 -3.03
C ARG A 66 -19.62 9.52 -2.05
N GLN A 67 -19.71 8.61 -1.08
CA GLN A 67 -20.74 8.69 -0.03
C GLN A 67 -20.60 9.93 0.86
N ARG A 68 -19.39 10.52 0.94
CA ARG A 68 -19.09 11.74 1.70
C ARG A 68 -19.02 12.98 0.82
N ALA A 69 -19.68 12.98 -0.34
CA ALA A 69 -19.63 14.08 -1.30
C ALA A 69 -19.97 15.47 -0.73
N SER A 70 -20.87 15.56 0.26
CA SER A 70 -21.23 16.83 0.91
C SER A 70 -20.05 17.53 1.60
N VAL A 71 -18.96 16.81 1.88
CA VAL A 71 -17.74 17.39 2.44
C VAL A 71 -17.11 18.42 1.49
N PHE A 72 -17.28 18.26 0.17
CA PHE A 72 -16.72 19.16 -0.84
C PHE A 72 -17.51 20.47 -1.01
N GLU A 73 -18.67 20.62 -0.36
CA GLU A 73 -19.47 21.86 -0.37
C GLU A 73 -18.84 22.96 0.49
N GLN A 74 -18.12 22.57 1.53
CA GLN A 74 -17.57 23.51 2.49
C GLN A 74 -16.19 23.97 2.05
N PRO A 75 -15.89 25.28 2.19
CA PRO A 75 -14.56 25.75 1.90
C PRO A 75 -13.53 25.18 2.86
N GLY A 76 -12.63 24.37 2.31
CA GLY A 76 -11.50 23.84 3.04
C GLY A 76 -10.46 24.94 3.24
N ARG A 77 -9.87 24.98 4.44
CA ARG A 77 -8.80 25.93 4.75
C ARG A 77 -7.44 25.21 4.70
N GLN A 78 -6.35 25.98 4.82
CA GLN A 78 -4.99 25.46 5.02
C GLN A 78 -4.42 24.62 3.86
N HIS A 79 -4.57 25.08 2.61
CA HIS A 79 -4.05 24.39 1.41
C HIS A 79 -2.53 24.17 1.40
N LEU A 80 -1.76 24.99 2.15
CA LEU A 80 -0.30 24.82 2.28
C LEU A 80 0.08 23.45 2.86
N ILE A 81 -0.71 22.91 3.79
CA ILE A 81 -0.49 21.56 4.35
C ILE A 81 -0.54 20.52 3.23
N GLY A 82 -1.45 20.69 2.26
CA GLY A 82 -1.53 19.83 1.09
C GLY A 82 -0.27 19.87 0.24
N VAL A 83 0.26 21.07 -0.05
CA VAL A 83 1.53 21.22 -0.78
C VAL A 83 2.69 20.55 -0.05
N LEU A 84 2.79 20.73 1.28
CA LEU A 84 3.83 20.10 2.09
C LEU A 84 3.72 18.58 2.07
N LEU A 85 2.51 18.02 2.11
CA LEU A 85 2.27 16.59 1.98
C LEU A 85 2.62 16.08 0.56
N VAL A 86 2.30 16.83 -0.50
CA VAL A 86 2.73 16.48 -1.87
C VAL A 86 4.26 16.45 -1.95
N ALA A 87 4.94 17.48 -1.42
CA ALA A 87 6.40 17.54 -1.39
C ALA A 87 7.00 16.36 -0.61
N LEU A 88 6.45 16.05 0.56
CA LEU A 88 6.87 14.89 1.35
C LEU A 88 6.68 13.57 0.58
N GLY A 89 5.52 13.40 -0.06
CA GLY A 89 5.24 12.23 -0.91
C GLY A 89 6.24 12.10 -2.06
N MET A 90 6.59 13.21 -2.72
CA MET A 90 7.60 13.23 -3.79
C MET A 90 9.01 12.92 -3.29
N VAL A 91 9.39 13.36 -2.09
CA VAL A 91 10.65 12.93 -1.46
C VAL A 91 10.67 11.41 -1.30
N PHE A 92 9.59 10.80 -0.82
CA PHE A 92 9.50 9.35 -0.67
C PHE A 92 9.50 8.61 -2.02
N VAL A 93 8.80 9.13 -3.02
CA VAL A 93 8.83 8.58 -4.39
C VAL A 93 10.23 8.61 -4.97
N LEU A 94 10.95 9.74 -4.81
CA LEU A 94 12.33 9.88 -5.26
C LEU A 94 13.26 8.92 -4.52
N VAL A 95 13.23 8.92 -3.18
CA VAL A 95 14.07 8.05 -2.36
C VAL A 95 13.81 6.58 -2.69
N GLY A 96 12.54 6.17 -2.76
CA GLY A 96 12.16 4.79 -3.09
C GLY A 96 12.59 4.38 -4.50
N SER A 97 12.43 5.27 -5.49
CA SER A 97 12.82 4.99 -6.87
C SER A 97 14.34 4.93 -7.05
N LEU A 98 15.08 5.85 -6.44
CA LEU A 98 16.55 5.90 -6.49
C LEU A 98 17.21 4.76 -5.69
N SER A 99 16.57 4.29 -4.63
CA SER A 99 17.07 3.20 -3.79
C SER A 99 16.57 1.82 -4.24
N THR A 100 15.78 1.74 -5.33
CA THR A 100 15.08 0.54 -5.81
C THR A 100 14.20 -0.16 -4.76
N ILE A 101 13.70 0.60 -3.79
CA ILE A 101 12.74 0.15 -2.77
C ILE A 101 11.34 0.64 -3.17
N HIS A 102 10.67 -0.13 -4.02
CA HIS A 102 9.35 0.23 -4.58
C HIS A 102 8.30 0.52 -3.51
N VAL A 103 8.31 -0.22 -2.40
CA VAL A 103 7.35 -0.05 -1.29
C VAL A 103 7.41 1.38 -0.73
N VAL A 104 8.61 1.96 -0.59
CA VAL A 104 8.77 3.33 -0.09
C VAL A 104 8.14 4.34 -1.06
N ALA A 105 8.31 4.14 -2.36
CA ALA A 105 7.70 4.98 -3.38
C ALA A 105 6.16 4.82 -3.44
N GLN A 106 5.63 3.61 -3.22
CA GLN A 106 4.18 3.36 -3.14
C GLN A 106 3.54 4.09 -1.95
N TYR A 107 4.17 4.04 -0.76
CA TYR A 107 3.73 4.86 0.38
C TYR A 107 3.89 6.36 0.10
N GLY A 108 4.96 6.77 -0.61
CA GLY A 108 5.15 8.14 -1.07
C GLY A 108 4.02 8.62 -1.99
N PHE A 109 3.58 7.78 -2.93
CA PHE A 109 2.42 8.06 -3.77
C PHE A 109 1.15 8.27 -2.94
N LEU A 110 0.89 7.41 -1.94
CA LEU A 110 -0.27 7.56 -1.07
C LEU A 110 -0.21 8.87 -0.27
N ILE A 111 0.93 9.22 0.31
CA ILE A 111 1.13 10.50 1.00
C ILE A 111 0.88 11.68 0.03
N GLY A 112 1.42 11.59 -1.19
CA GLY A 112 1.20 12.57 -2.25
C GLY A 112 -0.26 12.70 -2.64
N LEU A 113 -1.00 11.60 -2.72
CA LEU A 113 -2.43 11.58 -3.02
C LEU A 113 -3.26 12.25 -1.90
N LEU A 114 -2.95 11.98 -0.63
CA LEU A 114 -3.56 12.68 0.51
C LEU A 114 -3.23 14.18 0.46
N GLY A 115 -1.99 14.52 0.11
CA GLY A 115 -1.55 15.89 -0.12
C GLY A 115 -2.32 16.57 -1.26
N ALA A 116 -2.56 15.88 -2.37
CA ALA A 116 -3.33 16.39 -3.50
C ALA A 116 -4.78 16.71 -3.10
N VAL A 117 -5.42 15.84 -2.30
CA VAL A 117 -6.76 16.13 -1.75
C VAL A 117 -6.73 17.40 -0.90
N ALA A 118 -5.75 17.54 0.00
CA ALA A 118 -5.64 18.73 0.84
C ALA A 118 -5.22 20.00 0.07
N ALA A 119 -4.41 19.89 -0.99
CA ALA A 119 -3.98 21.02 -1.80
C ALA A 119 -5.15 21.56 -2.62
N THR A 120 -5.94 20.66 -3.24
CA THR A 120 -7.07 21.04 -4.10
C THR A 120 -8.31 21.46 -3.31
N PHE A 121 -8.68 20.68 -2.28
CA PHE A 121 -9.95 20.85 -1.57
C PHE A 121 -9.79 21.34 -0.11
N GLY A 122 -8.57 21.42 0.41
CA GLY A 122 -8.25 21.91 1.75
C GLY A 122 -8.08 20.81 2.81
N ALA A 123 -7.38 21.13 3.90
CA ALA A 123 -7.01 20.17 4.95
C ALA A 123 -8.24 19.66 5.75
N ASP A 124 -9.28 20.49 5.88
CA ASP A 124 -10.51 20.11 6.56
C ASP A 124 -11.30 19.03 5.81
N VAL A 125 -11.27 19.08 4.47
CA VAL A 125 -11.83 18.04 3.59
C VAL A 125 -11.06 16.74 3.78
N LEU A 126 -9.72 16.79 3.74
CA LEU A 126 -8.88 15.63 3.99
C LEU A 126 -9.17 15.01 5.37
N ARG A 127 -9.30 15.81 6.43
CA ARG A 127 -9.59 15.31 7.78
C ARG A 127 -10.93 14.54 7.85
N ARG A 128 -11.95 15.03 7.13
CA ARG A 128 -13.27 14.38 7.06
C ARG A 128 -13.27 13.13 6.17
N LEU A 129 -12.36 13.07 5.21
CA LEU A 129 -12.12 11.91 4.34
C LEU A 129 -11.01 10.97 4.86
N ALA A 130 -10.42 11.26 6.02
CA ALA A 130 -9.27 10.50 6.52
C ALA A 130 -9.58 9.00 6.67
N LEU A 131 -10.76 8.65 7.20
CA LEU A 131 -11.18 7.25 7.29
C LEU A 131 -11.45 6.62 5.90
N PRO A 132 -12.30 7.19 5.02
CA PRO A 132 -12.45 6.69 3.65
C PRO A 132 -11.14 6.47 2.88
N LEU A 133 -10.15 7.35 3.09
CA LEU A 133 -8.86 7.28 2.41
C LEU A 133 -7.86 6.33 3.09
N LEU A 134 -7.99 6.09 4.40
CA LEU A 134 -7.12 5.17 5.13
C LEU A 134 -7.23 3.73 4.61
N VAL A 135 -8.36 3.36 4.01
CA VAL A 135 -8.52 2.03 3.38
C VAL A 135 -7.48 1.79 2.28
N LEU A 136 -6.98 2.84 1.62
CA LEU A 136 -5.96 2.73 0.58
C LEU A 136 -4.63 2.16 1.10
N VAL A 137 -4.37 2.20 2.41
CA VAL A 137 -3.17 1.56 2.98
C VAL A 137 -3.18 0.05 2.74
N PHE A 138 -4.36 -0.59 2.72
CA PHE A 138 -4.48 -2.05 2.53
C PHE A 138 -4.12 -2.50 1.10
N MET A 139 -4.01 -1.60 0.13
CA MET A 139 -3.60 -1.95 -1.23
C MET A 139 -2.08 -2.02 -1.40
N ILE A 140 -1.32 -1.43 -0.46
CA ILE A 140 0.14 -1.35 -0.53
C ILE A 140 0.72 -2.52 0.27
N PRO A 141 1.68 -3.28 -0.29
CA PRO A 141 2.33 -4.35 0.45
C PRO A 141 3.03 -3.83 1.70
N LEU A 142 2.96 -4.64 2.76
CA LEU A 142 3.75 -4.44 3.97
C LEU A 142 5.24 -4.52 3.62
N PRO A 143 6.07 -3.57 4.11
CA PRO A 143 7.50 -3.66 3.95
C PRO A 143 8.05 -4.99 4.48
N ASN A 144 9.07 -5.55 3.82
CA ASN A 144 9.64 -6.87 4.14
C ASN A 144 10.06 -7.02 5.61
N PHE A 145 10.53 -5.95 6.24
CA PHE A 145 10.93 -5.97 7.65
C PHE A 145 9.77 -6.15 8.63
N PHE A 146 8.52 -5.90 8.21
CA PHE A 146 7.31 -6.26 8.94
C PHE A 146 6.72 -7.59 8.44
N TYR A 147 6.71 -7.80 7.12
CA TYR A 147 6.12 -9.00 6.51
C TYR A 147 6.81 -10.29 6.96
N GLN A 148 8.14 -10.35 6.90
CA GLN A 148 8.91 -11.57 7.18
C GLN A 148 8.76 -12.05 8.63
N PRO A 149 8.93 -11.19 9.66
CA PRO A 149 8.69 -11.60 11.05
C PRO A 149 7.24 -12.00 11.30
N LEU A 150 6.27 -11.29 10.71
CA LEU A 150 4.85 -11.61 10.87
C LEU A 150 4.52 -12.98 10.26
N SER A 151 4.97 -13.22 9.02
CA SER A 151 4.82 -14.51 8.32
C SER A 151 5.38 -15.66 9.16
N SER A 152 6.62 -15.54 9.63
CA SER A 152 7.28 -16.58 10.43
C SER A 152 6.56 -16.85 11.76
N GLN A 153 6.15 -15.80 12.48
CA GLN A 153 5.42 -15.96 13.75
C GLN A 153 4.06 -16.63 13.55
N LEU A 154 3.31 -16.25 12.51
CA LEU A 154 2.02 -16.85 12.22
C LEU A 154 2.16 -18.31 11.77
N GLN A 155 3.22 -18.66 11.04
CA GLN A 155 3.53 -20.06 10.69
C GLN A 155 3.77 -20.90 11.94
N LEU A 156 4.62 -20.43 12.86
CA LEU A 156 4.91 -21.15 14.11
C LEU A 156 3.65 -21.32 14.96
N LEU A 157 2.89 -20.24 15.15
CA LEU A 157 1.65 -20.29 15.93
C LEU A 157 0.63 -21.24 15.29
N SER A 158 0.47 -21.18 13.96
CA SER A 158 -0.48 -22.04 13.25
C SER A 158 -0.03 -23.51 13.24
N SER A 159 1.28 -23.76 13.25
CA SER A 159 1.83 -25.12 13.36
C SER A 159 1.52 -25.74 14.72
N VAL A 160 1.73 -24.97 15.80
CA VAL A 160 1.40 -25.40 17.17
C VAL A 160 -0.08 -25.75 17.29
N LEU A 161 -0.96 -24.83 16.89
CA LEU A 161 -2.40 -25.04 16.98
C LEU A 161 -2.89 -26.15 16.02
N GLY A 162 -2.31 -26.25 14.83
CA GLY A 162 -2.63 -27.32 13.87
C GLY A 162 -2.25 -28.69 14.39
N VAL A 163 -1.11 -28.82 15.09
CA VAL A 163 -0.71 -30.06 15.76
C VAL A 163 -1.68 -30.46 16.86
N GLU A 164 -2.20 -29.51 17.63
CA GLU A 164 -3.24 -29.82 18.62
C GLU A 164 -4.51 -30.35 17.94
N VAL A 165 -4.90 -29.83 16.78
CA VAL A 165 -5.99 -30.41 15.98
C VAL A 165 -5.67 -31.84 15.57
N ILE A 166 -4.46 -32.15 15.10
CA ILE A 166 -4.07 -33.52 14.72
C ILE A 166 -4.14 -34.47 15.92
N ARG A 167 -3.62 -34.04 17.08
CA ARG A 167 -3.63 -34.82 18.32
C ARG A 167 -5.03 -35.10 18.84
N LEU A 168 -5.97 -34.16 18.67
CA LEU A 168 -7.38 -34.36 19.02
C LEU A 168 -8.03 -35.52 18.24
N PHE A 169 -7.49 -35.88 17.06
CA PHE A 169 -7.93 -37.03 16.26
C PHE A 169 -7.13 -38.32 16.55
N GLY A 170 -6.33 -38.34 17.62
CA GLY A 170 -5.61 -39.53 18.07
C GLY A 170 -4.34 -39.86 17.29
N VAL A 171 -3.87 -38.95 16.43
CA VAL A 171 -2.64 -39.14 15.65
C VAL A 171 -1.43 -38.65 16.46
N SER A 172 -0.41 -39.49 16.58
CA SER A 172 0.83 -39.18 17.30
C SER A 172 1.76 -38.36 16.42
N VAL A 173 2.05 -37.11 16.83
CA VAL A 173 2.90 -36.19 16.05
C VAL A 173 3.93 -35.45 16.89
N LEU A 174 5.09 -35.23 16.28
CA LEU A 174 6.17 -34.41 16.82
C LEU A 174 6.26 -33.09 16.04
N LEU A 175 6.33 -31.97 16.75
CA LEU A 175 6.50 -30.65 16.15
C LEU A 175 7.92 -30.15 16.39
N GLN A 176 8.62 -29.80 15.32
CA GLN A 176 9.95 -29.19 15.37
C GLN A 176 9.95 -27.89 14.55
N GLY A 177 9.85 -26.74 15.23
CA GLY A 177 9.68 -25.45 14.55
C GLY A 177 8.35 -25.41 13.79
N ASN A 178 8.41 -25.35 12.46
CA ASN A 178 7.26 -25.42 11.54
C ASN A 178 7.19 -26.75 10.76
N VAL A 179 7.95 -27.76 11.18
CA VAL A 179 7.91 -29.12 10.60
C VAL A 179 7.11 -30.04 11.52
N ILE A 180 6.06 -30.64 10.96
CA ILE A 180 5.18 -31.61 11.61
C ILE A 180 5.60 -33.00 11.15
N ASP A 181 6.12 -33.80 12.08
CA ASP A 181 6.58 -35.16 11.84
C ASP A 181 5.51 -36.17 12.32
N LEU A 182 4.95 -36.91 11.36
CA LEU A 182 3.97 -37.99 11.53
C LEU A 182 4.66 -39.36 11.67
N GLY A 183 5.99 -39.41 11.73
CA GLY A 183 6.79 -40.63 11.75
C GLY A 183 7.04 -41.19 10.34
N THR A 184 5.98 -41.40 9.57
CA THR A 184 6.08 -41.89 8.18
C THR A 184 6.28 -40.74 7.18
N TYR A 185 5.72 -39.57 7.50
CA TYR A 185 5.74 -38.38 6.66
C TYR A 185 6.20 -37.16 7.45
N GLN A 186 6.89 -36.25 6.77
CA GLN A 186 7.24 -34.94 7.32
C GLN A 186 6.55 -33.84 6.51
N LEU A 187 5.72 -33.05 7.19
CA LEU A 187 4.98 -31.95 6.60
C LEU A 187 5.57 -30.63 7.07
N GLN A 188 6.10 -29.86 6.14
CA GLN A 188 6.59 -28.51 6.42
C GLN A 188 5.46 -27.51 6.18
N VAL A 189 5.17 -26.68 7.18
CA VAL A 189 4.27 -25.54 7.01
C VAL A 189 5.02 -24.45 6.24
N ALA A 190 4.86 -24.47 4.91
CA ALA A 190 5.45 -23.51 4.00
C ALA A 190 4.82 -22.11 4.11
N GLU A 191 5.40 -21.13 3.43
CA GLU A 191 4.92 -19.74 3.44
C GLU A 191 3.44 -19.61 3.01
N ALA A 192 2.98 -20.43 2.07
CA ALA A 192 1.58 -20.48 1.65
C ALA A 192 0.59 -20.85 2.79
N CYS A 193 1.10 -21.39 3.91
CA CYS A 193 0.32 -21.77 5.09
C CYS A 193 0.58 -20.82 6.28
N ASN A 194 1.09 -19.60 6.04
CA ASN A 194 1.29 -18.58 7.08
C ASN A 194 -0.01 -17.85 7.49
N GLY A 195 -1.11 -18.05 6.75
CA GLY A 195 -2.40 -17.42 7.00
C GLY A 195 -2.54 -15.97 6.50
N LEU A 196 -1.47 -15.35 5.96
CA LEU A 196 -1.49 -13.98 5.44
C LEU A 196 -2.43 -13.84 4.24
N ARG A 197 -2.54 -14.90 3.42
CA ARG A 197 -3.49 -15.02 2.31
C ARG A 197 -4.93 -14.72 2.72
N TYR A 198 -5.30 -15.02 3.96
CA TYR A 198 -6.63 -14.73 4.50
C TYR A 198 -6.63 -13.46 5.35
N LEU A 199 -5.54 -13.20 6.08
CA LEU A 199 -5.47 -12.10 7.04
C LEU A 199 -5.59 -10.74 6.37
N PHE A 200 -4.83 -10.46 5.31
CA PHE A 200 -4.85 -9.15 4.68
C PHE A 200 -6.21 -8.78 4.05
N PRO A 201 -6.83 -9.63 3.21
CA PRO A 201 -8.16 -9.33 2.69
C PRO A 201 -9.22 -9.26 3.80
N LEU A 202 -9.15 -10.12 4.83
CA LEU A 202 -10.10 -10.09 5.94
C LEU A 202 -9.91 -8.86 6.83
N ALA A 203 -8.68 -8.36 7.01
CA ALA A 203 -8.40 -7.13 7.74
C ALA A 203 -8.91 -5.91 6.98
N SER A 204 -8.75 -5.88 5.65
CA SER A 204 -9.33 -4.86 4.78
C SER A 204 -10.87 -4.87 4.84
N LEU A 205 -11.48 -6.06 4.78
CA LEU A 205 -12.92 -6.22 4.98
C LEU A 205 -13.36 -5.84 6.40
N GLY A 206 -12.59 -6.20 7.43
CA GLY A 206 -12.81 -5.82 8.82
C GLY A 206 -12.78 -4.31 9.01
N TYR A 207 -11.88 -3.62 8.31
CA TYR A 207 -11.83 -2.16 8.27
C TYR A 207 -13.09 -1.57 7.64
N LEU A 208 -13.49 -2.09 6.46
CA LEU A 208 -14.71 -1.66 5.78
C LEU A 208 -15.95 -1.92 6.65
N CYS A 209 -16.04 -3.08 7.27
CA CYS A 209 -17.10 -3.42 8.21
C CYS A 209 -17.11 -2.45 9.39
N GLY A 210 -15.95 -2.22 10.03
CA GLY A 210 -15.83 -1.26 11.14
C GLY A 210 -16.20 0.16 10.75
N TYR A 211 -15.87 0.60 9.54
CA TYR A 211 -16.24 1.91 9.00
C TYR A 211 -17.77 2.05 8.86
N LEU A 212 -18.43 1.03 8.29
CA LEU A 212 -19.88 1.01 8.06
C LEU A 212 -20.70 0.66 9.30
N TYR A 213 -20.07 0.14 10.35
CA TYR A 213 -20.73 -0.32 11.56
C TYR A 213 -21.12 0.85 12.48
N ARG A 214 -22.41 0.93 12.80
CA ARG A 214 -23.00 1.85 13.78
C ARG A 214 -22.76 1.32 15.19
N GLY A 215 -21.70 1.80 15.82
CA GLY A 215 -21.33 1.45 17.18
C GLY A 215 -20.19 2.31 17.71
N PRO A 216 -19.87 2.19 19.01
CA PRO A 216 -18.72 2.85 19.59
C PRO A 216 -17.41 2.42 18.91
N VAL A 217 -16.41 3.29 18.96
CA VAL A 217 -15.12 3.09 18.27
C VAL A 217 -14.46 1.76 18.65
N TRP A 218 -14.57 1.34 19.91
CA TRP A 218 -14.00 0.06 20.35
C TRP A 218 -14.60 -1.15 19.61
N GLN A 219 -15.90 -1.15 19.28
CA GLN A 219 -16.53 -2.24 18.51
C GLN A 219 -15.97 -2.28 17.09
N ARG A 220 -15.75 -1.11 16.50
CA ARG A 220 -15.13 -0.98 15.17
C ARG A 220 -13.70 -1.51 15.17
N LEU A 221 -12.93 -1.19 16.21
CA LEU A 221 -11.56 -1.69 16.37
C LEU A 221 -11.55 -3.20 16.60
N VAL A 222 -12.49 -3.76 17.38
CA VAL A 222 -12.61 -5.21 17.57
C VAL A 222 -12.93 -5.92 16.26
N LEU A 223 -13.75 -5.35 15.37
CA LEU A 223 -14.01 -5.94 14.05
C LEU A 223 -12.75 -6.07 13.21
N VAL A 224 -11.88 -5.06 13.22
CA VAL A 224 -10.57 -5.12 12.53
C VAL A 224 -9.67 -6.13 13.24
N ALA A 225 -9.54 -6.04 14.57
CA ALA A 225 -8.66 -6.90 15.35
C ALA A 225 -9.07 -8.37 15.32
N ALA A 226 -10.36 -8.67 15.11
CA ALA A 226 -10.88 -10.02 15.00
C ALA A 226 -10.38 -10.77 13.76
N SER A 227 -9.89 -10.08 12.72
CA SER A 227 -9.34 -10.75 11.54
C SER A 227 -8.17 -11.65 11.92
N VAL A 228 -7.27 -11.17 12.79
CA VAL A 228 -6.06 -11.88 13.26
C VAL A 228 -6.37 -13.23 13.92
N PRO A 229 -7.16 -13.32 15.02
CA PRO A 229 -7.47 -14.60 15.64
C PRO A 229 -8.33 -15.49 14.73
N ILE A 230 -9.25 -14.93 13.94
CA ILE A 230 -10.06 -15.73 13.00
C ILE A 230 -9.14 -16.44 12.00
N THR A 231 -8.21 -15.72 11.38
CA THR A 231 -7.34 -16.31 10.36
C THR A 231 -6.32 -17.27 10.94
N ILE A 232 -5.77 -16.99 12.13
CA ILE A 232 -4.88 -17.94 12.82
C ILE A 232 -5.62 -19.25 13.08
N LEU A 233 -6.82 -19.20 13.66
CA LEU A 233 -7.57 -20.40 14.01
C LEU A 233 -7.96 -21.21 12.75
N LEU A 234 -8.43 -20.54 11.70
CA LEU A 234 -8.86 -21.23 10.48
C LEU A 234 -7.67 -21.79 9.68
N ASN A 235 -6.56 -21.07 9.65
CA ASN A 235 -5.33 -21.56 9.04
C ASN A 235 -4.75 -22.75 9.82
N SER A 236 -4.77 -22.69 11.16
CA SER A 236 -4.36 -23.81 12.02
C SER A 236 -5.23 -25.04 11.81
N PHE A 237 -6.55 -24.85 11.76
CA PHE A 237 -7.50 -25.91 11.46
C PHE A 237 -7.21 -26.54 10.09
N ARG A 238 -6.96 -25.73 9.06
CA ARG A 238 -6.57 -26.21 7.73
C ARG A 238 -5.30 -27.05 7.78
N ILE A 239 -4.26 -26.60 8.47
CA ILE A 239 -3.00 -27.37 8.66
C ILE A 239 -3.30 -28.71 9.34
N GLY A 240 -4.13 -28.70 10.40
CA GLY A 240 -4.49 -29.92 11.10
C GLY A 240 -5.24 -30.92 10.23
N VAL A 241 -6.22 -30.44 9.45
CA VAL A 241 -6.96 -31.27 8.47
C VAL A 241 -6.01 -31.86 7.42
N ILE A 242 -5.06 -31.08 6.90
CA ILE A 242 -4.05 -31.59 5.96
C ILE A 242 -3.24 -32.72 6.60
N GLY A 243 -2.75 -32.52 7.84
CA GLY A 243 -1.99 -33.54 8.55
C GLY A 243 -2.77 -34.83 8.76
N ILE A 244 -4.04 -34.73 9.18
CA ILE A 244 -4.93 -35.90 9.34
C ILE A 244 -5.15 -36.60 8.00
N THR A 245 -5.35 -35.84 6.92
CA THR A 245 -5.57 -36.40 5.58
C THR A 245 -4.35 -37.17 5.09
N VAL A 246 -3.14 -36.61 5.28
CA VAL A 246 -1.88 -37.28 4.91
C VAL A 246 -1.69 -38.56 5.69
N GLU A 247 -1.97 -38.57 6.99
CA GLU A 247 -1.79 -39.76 7.84
C GLU A 247 -2.66 -40.93 7.37
N HIS A 248 -3.92 -40.67 7.01
CA HIS A 248 -4.89 -41.74 6.72
C HIS A 248 -4.93 -42.14 5.23
N TRP A 249 -4.70 -41.19 4.32
CA TRP A 249 -4.85 -41.40 2.88
C TRP A 249 -3.60 -41.06 2.06
N GLY A 250 -2.50 -40.69 2.71
CA GLY A 250 -1.23 -40.36 2.07
C GLY A 250 -1.22 -38.97 1.43
N ILE A 251 -0.05 -38.59 0.90
CA ILE A 251 0.23 -37.24 0.37
C ILE A 251 -0.67 -36.90 -0.84
N ALA A 252 -0.96 -37.86 -1.72
CA ALA A 252 -1.76 -37.63 -2.91
C ALA A 252 -3.20 -37.17 -2.59
N ALA A 253 -3.77 -37.65 -1.48
CA ALA A 253 -5.10 -37.20 -1.03
C ALA A 253 -5.07 -35.77 -0.51
N ALA A 254 -3.95 -35.35 0.10
CA ALA A 254 -3.77 -33.98 0.55
C ALA A 254 -3.60 -33.02 -0.62
N GLU A 255 -2.91 -33.39 -1.70
CA GLU A 255 -2.79 -32.55 -2.91
C GLU A 255 -4.16 -32.31 -3.58
N GLY A 256 -4.99 -33.34 -3.70
CA GLY A 256 -6.37 -33.19 -4.22
C GLY A 256 -7.24 -32.30 -3.31
N PHE A 257 -7.19 -32.52 -2.00
CA PHE A 257 -7.92 -31.68 -1.04
C PHE A 257 -7.39 -30.23 -1.03
N LEU A 258 -6.09 -30.02 -1.15
CA LEU A 258 -5.47 -28.70 -1.23
C LEU A 258 -5.99 -27.90 -2.43
N HIS A 259 -6.19 -28.56 -3.57
CA HIS A 259 -6.80 -27.99 -4.78
C HIS A 259 -8.28 -27.64 -4.59
N ASP A 260 -9.07 -28.48 -3.91
CA ASP A 260 -10.50 -28.20 -3.67
C ASP A 260 -10.73 -27.15 -2.56
N PHE A 261 -9.80 -27.08 -1.59
CA PHE A 261 -9.80 -26.15 -0.46
C PHE A 261 -8.82 -24.98 -0.68
N GLU A 262 -8.68 -24.55 -1.95
CA GLU A 262 -7.70 -23.56 -2.46
C GLU A 262 -7.85 -22.13 -1.91
N GLY A 263 -8.47 -21.96 -0.74
CA GLY A 263 -8.45 -20.73 0.03
C GLY A 263 -9.71 -19.89 -0.09
N TRP A 264 -10.46 -19.99 -1.19
CA TRP A 264 -11.76 -19.34 -1.32
C TRP A 264 -12.75 -19.81 -0.24
N VAL A 265 -12.84 -21.13 0.00
CA VAL A 265 -13.75 -21.70 1.00
C VAL A 265 -13.36 -21.23 2.41
N VAL A 266 -12.08 -21.33 2.74
CA VAL A 266 -11.53 -20.89 4.04
C VAL A 266 -11.80 -19.40 4.24
N PHE A 267 -11.58 -18.59 3.20
CA PHE A 267 -11.86 -17.17 3.23
C PHE A 267 -13.34 -16.88 3.46
N MET A 268 -14.27 -17.60 2.79
CA MET A 268 -15.70 -17.45 3.03
C MET A 268 -16.09 -17.78 4.48
N VAL A 269 -15.51 -18.83 5.07
CA VAL A 269 -15.71 -19.15 6.48
C VAL A 269 -15.19 -18.03 7.38
N CYS A 270 -14.01 -17.47 7.09
CA CYS A 270 -13.47 -16.31 7.80
C CYS A 270 -14.42 -15.10 7.74
N VAL A 271 -15.01 -14.81 6.58
CA VAL A 271 -16.00 -13.74 6.42
C VAL A 271 -17.25 -14.00 7.28
N VAL A 272 -17.78 -15.22 7.26
CA VAL A 272 -18.93 -15.60 8.10
C VAL A 272 -18.60 -15.40 9.58
N LEU A 273 -17.41 -15.82 10.03
CA LEU A 273 -16.98 -15.63 11.42
C LEU A 273 -16.83 -14.15 11.79
N LEU A 274 -16.34 -13.31 10.88
CA LEU A 274 -16.27 -11.86 11.09
C LEU A 274 -17.69 -11.27 11.28
N PHE A 275 -18.67 -11.68 10.49
CA PHE A 275 -20.06 -11.27 10.69
C PHE A 275 -20.67 -11.84 11.98
N CYS A 276 -20.29 -13.04 12.40
CA CYS A 276 -20.65 -13.59 13.71
C CYS A 276 -20.09 -12.72 14.86
N VAL A 277 -18.85 -12.23 14.74
CA VAL A 277 -18.27 -11.27 15.70
C VAL A 277 -19.08 -9.96 15.68
N ALA A 278 -19.44 -9.43 14.52
CA ALA A 278 -20.27 -8.24 14.41
C ALA A 278 -21.63 -8.40 15.11
N LYS A 279 -22.25 -9.58 14.96
CA LYS A 279 -23.50 -9.94 15.64
C LYS A 279 -23.30 -10.10 17.15
N LEU A 280 -22.20 -10.70 17.60
CA LEU A 280 -21.87 -10.81 19.02
C LEU A 280 -21.69 -9.42 19.65
N LEU A 281 -20.95 -8.52 19.00
CA LEU A 281 -20.78 -7.14 19.46
C LEU A 281 -22.12 -6.37 19.52
N GLN A 282 -23.03 -6.66 18.58
CA GLN A 282 -24.37 -6.09 18.61
C GLN A 282 -25.14 -6.53 19.87
N LEU A 283 -25.07 -7.82 20.20
CA LEU A 283 -25.73 -8.42 21.36
C LEU A 283 -25.12 -7.91 22.68
N VAL A 284 -23.79 -7.88 22.78
CA VAL A 284 -23.06 -7.33 23.95
C VAL A 284 -23.39 -5.84 24.15
N GLY A 285 -23.60 -5.10 23.06
CA GLY A 285 -24.06 -3.72 23.10
C GLY A 285 -25.51 -3.51 23.53
N GLY A 286 -26.24 -4.57 23.92
CA GLY A 286 -27.62 -4.50 24.42
C GLY A 286 -28.68 -4.20 23.35
N GLN A 287 -28.33 -4.22 22.07
CA GLN A 287 -29.25 -3.86 20.98
C GLN A 287 -29.81 -5.11 20.32
N ARG A 288 -31.13 -5.17 20.15
CA ARG A 288 -31.85 -6.27 19.50
C ARG A 288 -32.36 -5.81 18.14
N GLY A 289 -32.13 -6.62 17.10
CA GLY A 289 -32.55 -6.31 15.73
C GLY A 289 -31.71 -7.07 14.70
N PRO A 290 -32.08 -7.06 13.41
CA PRO A 290 -31.28 -7.65 12.36
C PRO A 290 -29.93 -6.93 12.20
N LEU A 291 -28.86 -7.69 11.89
CA LEU A 291 -27.50 -7.16 11.78
C LEU A 291 -27.37 -6.03 10.75
N ARG A 292 -28.19 -6.07 9.69
CA ARG A 292 -28.24 -5.01 8.66
C ARG A 292 -28.53 -3.63 9.23
N ASP A 293 -29.23 -3.52 10.36
CA ASP A 293 -29.56 -2.22 10.96
C ASP A 293 -28.32 -1.53 11.56
N ARG A 294 -27.29 -2.34 11.89
CA ARG A 294 -25.98 -1.84 12.32
C ARG A 294 -25.11 -1.39 11.15
N PHE A 295 -25.37 -1.84 9.94
CA PHE A 295 -24.61 -1.41 8.77
C PHE A 295 -25.39 -0.32 8.02
N GLU A 296 -24.73 0.79 7.69
CA GLU A 296 -25.39 1.84 6.90
C GLU A 296 -25.59 1.37 5.45
N THR A 297 -26.71 0.69 5.17
CA THR A 297 -27.06 0.22 3.81
C THR A 297 -27.79 1.26 2.98
N THR A 298 -28.25 2.35 3.60
CA THR A 298 -28.89 3.45 2.88
C THR A 298 -27.83 4.21 2.10
N LEU A 299 -27.78 3.96 0.78
CA LEU A 299 -27.03 4.77 -0.17
C LEU A 299 -27.50 6.22 -0.03
N PRO A 300 -26.66 7.15 0.43
CA PRO A 300 -27.00 8.56 0.35
C PRO A 300 -27.19 8.88 -1.12
N VAL A 301 -28.32 9.49 -1.50
CA VAL A 301 -28.42 10.16 -2.81
C VAL A 301 -27.29 11.18 -2.81
N ALA A 302 -26.27 10.96 -3.64
CA ALA A 302 -25.13 11.86 -3.70
C ALA A 302 -25.68 13.27 -4.01
N PRO A 303 -25.51 14.25 -3.10
CA PRO A 303 -26.00 15.59 -3.36
C PRO A 303 -25.34 16.12 -4.64
N SER A 304 -26.04 17.00 -5.36
CA SER A 304 -25.54 17.68 -6.57
C SER A 304 -24.18 18.37 -6.39
N ALA A 305 -23.73 18.53 -5.15
CA ALA A 305 -22.41 19.01 -4.78
C ALA A 305 -21.22 18.18 -5.26
N PHE A 306 -21.36 16.85 -5.43
CA PHE A 306 -20.28 16.05 -6.03
C PHE A 306 -19.94 16.54 -7.45
N LEU A 307 -20.91 17.13 -8.14
CA LEU A 307 -20.74 17.60 -9.51
C LEU A 307 -20.05 18.96 -9.60
N ARG A 308 -19.83 19.66 -8.47
CA ARG A 308 -19.43 21.08 -8.48
C ARG A 308 -18.44 21.50 -7.37
N PRO A 309 -17.33 20.79 -7.11
CA PRO A 309 -16.36 21.28 -6.14
C PRO A 309 -15.70 22.55 -6.66
N THR A 310 -15.72 23.59 -5.83
CA THR A 310 -15.08 24.87 -6.19
C THR A 310 -13.58 24.77 -5.91
N LEU A 311 -12.73 25.09 -6.89
CA LEU A 311 -11.29 25.22 -6.67
C LEU A 311 -11.01 26.51 -5.89
N GLN A 312 -10.49 26.40 -4.68
CA GLN A 312 -10.36 27.56 -3.77
C GLN A 312 -8.96 28.16 -3.78
N ALA A 313 -7.93 27.33 -4.03
CA ALA A 313 -6.53 27.74 -4.03
C ALA A 313 -5.81 27.22 -5.28
N PRO A 314 -5.98 27.84 -6.46
CA PRO A 314 -5.30 27.43 -7.69
C PRO A 314 -3.77 27.50 -7.56
N TRP A 315 -3.24 28.43 -6.73
CA TRP A 315 -1.81 28.52 -6.42
C TRP A 315 -1.26 27.26 -5.74
N ALA A 316 -2.05 26.63 -4.85
CA ALA A 316 -1.60 25.45 -4.11
C ALA A 316 -1.52 24.23 -5.04
N VAL A 317 -2.48 24.09 -5.97
CA VAL A 317 -2.43 23.08 -7.02
C VAL A 317 -1.26 23.33 -7.95
N GLY A 318 -1.08 24.56 -8.43
CA GLY A 318 0.04 24.92 -9.30
C GLY A 318 1.40 24.63 -8.67
N LEU A 319 1.59 25.00 -7.41
CA LEU A 319 2.81 24.72 -6.66
C LEU A 319 3.02 23.22 -6.45
N SER A 320 1.95 22.47 -6.15
CA SER A 320 2.01 21.01 -6.03
C SER A 320 2.40 20.35 -7.37
N ALA A 321 1.83 20.80 -8.48
CA ALA A 321 2.19 20.31 -9.81
C ALA A 321 3.65 20.61 -10.15
N LEU A 322 4.15 21.81 -9.83
CA LEU A 322 5.57 22.15 -9.99
C LEU A 322 6.49 21.24 -9.18
N VAL A 323 6.12 20.93 -7.93
CA VAL A 323 6.87 19.99 -7.08
C VAL A 323 6.92 18.60 -7.69
N VAL A 324 5.80 18.08 -8.20
CA VAL A 324 5.75 16.76 -8.85
C VAL A 324 6.56 16.74 -10.15
N ILE A 325 6.43 17.78 -10.98
CA ILE A 325 7.22 17.92 -12.23
C ILE A 325 8.71 17.99 -11.91
N ALA A 326 9.12 18.77 -10.90
CA ALA A 326 10.51 18.83 -10.47
C ALA A 326 11.02 17.45 -10.02
N ALA A 327 10.23 16.68 -9.29
CA ALA A 327 10.58 15.32 -8.91
C ALA A 327 10.74 14.39 -10.13
N ILE A 328 9.83 14.45 -11.11
CA ILE A 328 9.95 13.69 -12.37
C ILE A 328 11.26 14.05 -13.09
N VAL A 329 11.57 15.35 -13.21
CA VAL A 329 12.80 15.81 -13.85
C VAL A 329 14.03 15.29 -13.10
N VAL A 330 14.05 15.39 -11.77
CA VAL A 330 15.15 14.89 -10.94
C VAL A 330 15.34 13.38 -11.11
N ALA A 331 14.26 12.60 -11.18
CA ALA A 331 14.33 11.15 -11.39
C ALA A 331 14.87 10.75 -12.77
N GLN A 332 14.73 11.63 -13.77
CA GLN A 332 15.24 11.42 -15.13
C GLN A 332 16.65 11.98 -15.35
N LEU A 333 17.19 12.74 -14.41
CA LEU A 333 18.58 13.19 -14.51
C LEU A 333 19.46 11.94 -14.58
N PRO A 334 20.31 11.81 -15.62
CA PRO A 334 21.25 10.72 -15.69
C PRO A 334 22.03 10.70 -14.38
N ALA A 335 22.02 9.57 -13.68
CA ALA A 335 22.94 9.39 -12.56
C ALA A 335 24.34 9.66 -13.15
N GLN A 336 24.93 10.83 -12.83
CA GLN A 336 26.18 11.30 -13.42
C GLN A 336 27.41 10.45 -13.02
N GLY A 337 27.17 9.23 -12.54
CA GLY A 337 28.15 8.20 -12.30
C GLY A 337 27.50 6.85 -12.51
N SER A 338 27.16 6.49 -13.76
CA SER A 338 27.54 5.12 -14.13
C SER A 338 29.04 5.05 -13.86
N PRO A 339 29.53 4.09 -13.05
CA PRO A 339 30.91 3.71 -13.20
C PRO A 339 31.02 3.39 -14.67
N SER A 340 31.73 4.24 -15.43
CA SER A 340 32.21 3.85 -16.74
C SER A 340 32.73 2.44 -16.54
N GLU A 341 32.33 1.52 -17.40
CA GLU A 341 33.01 0.23 -17.55
C GLU A 341 34.48 0.52 -17.29
N LEU A 342 34.98 0.04 -16.14
CA LEU A 342 36.39 0.13 -15.84
C LEU A 342 37.02 -0.52 -17.06
N ALA A 343 37.59 0.32 -17.94
CA ALA A 343 38.15 -0.12 -19.21
C ALA A 343 38.87 -1.42 -18.92
N PRO A 344 38.51 -2.52 -19.61
CA PRO A 344 38.81 -3.88 -19.17
C PRO A 344 40.23 -3.87 -18.65
N ARG A 345 40.39 -4.11 -17.33
CA ARG A 345 41.71 -4.04 -16.66
C ARG A 345 42.66 -4.71 -17.64
N ARG A 346 43.60 -3.95 -18.23
CA ARG A 346 44.58 -4.50 -19.16
C ARG A 346 45.06 -5.78 -18.51
N SER A 347 44.77 -6.92 -19.15
CA SER A 347 45.19 -8.22 -18.66
C SER A 347 46.66 -8.09 -18.29
N LEU A 348 46.99 -8.27 -17.02
CA LEU A 348 48.38 -8.25 -16.59
C LEU A 348 49.12 -9.26 -17.47
N PRO A 349 50.21 -8.87 -18.16
CA PRO A 349 50.95 -9.81 -18.98
C PRO A 349 51.41 -10.98 -18.10
N SER A 350 51.07 -12.21 -18.53
CA SER A 350 51.19 -13.43 -17.74
C SER A 350 52.61 -13.99 -17.62
N SER A 351 53.65 -13.19 -17.91
CA SER A 351 55.04 -13.66 -17.94
C SER A 351 56.01 -12.61 -17.36
N PRO A 352 56.80 -12.94 -16.32
CA PRO A 352 57.77 -12.03 -15.73
C PRO A 352 59.12 -12.14 -16.46
N CYS A 353 59.22 -11.59 -17.68
CA CYS A 353 60.51 -11.41 -18.34
C CYS A 353 60.58 -9.98 -18.89
N ASN A 354 61.59 -9.23 -18.45
CA ASN A 354 61.92 -7.84 -18.82
C ASN A 354 61.29 -6.71 -18.00
N TRP A 355 61.38 -6.79 -16.67
CA TRP A 355 61.30 -5.59 -15.82
C TRP A 355 62.60 -4.78 -15.94
N THR A 356 62.63 -3.75 -16.78
CA THR A 356 63.64 -2.68 -16.68
C THR A 356 63.16 -1.65 -15.65
N ARG A 357 64.04 -1.30 -14.72
CA ARG A 357 63.76 -0.35 -13.63
C ARG A 357 63.44 1.02 -14.26
N ALA A 358 62.16 1.41 -14.30
CA ALA A 358 61.77 2.75 -14.72
C ALA A 358 62.34 3.76 -13.72
N GLY A 359 63.24 4.64 -14.19
CA GLY A 359 63.75 5.76 -13.39
C GLY A 359 62.62 6.70 -12.95
N PRO A 360 62.86 7.55 -11.93
CA PRO A 360 61.81 8.34 -11.30
C PRO A 360 61.04 9.17 -12.34
N ALA A 361 59.74 8.91 -12.46
CA ALA A 361 58.84 9.61 -13.35
C ALA A 361 58.80 11.09 -12.93
N ARG A 362 59.30 11.94 -13.82
CA ARG A 362 59.26 13.41 -13.67
C ARG A 362 57.79 13.83 -13.76
N VAL A 363 57.23 14.27 -12.63
CA VAL A 363 55.88 14.85 -12.56
C VAL A 363 55.84 16.09 -13.44
N SER A 364 55.28 15.99 -14.65
CA SER A 364 54.95 17.15 -15.44
C SER A 364 53.71 17.81 -14.83
N GLN A 365 53.94 18.86 -14.04
CA GLN A 365 52.89 19.76 -13.59
C GLN A 365 52.22 20.39 -14.83
N SER A 366 51.03 19.92 -15.19
CA SER A 366 50.17 20.69 -16.09
C SER A 366 49.62 21.90 -15.30
N ARG A 367 50.34 23.02 -15.35
CA ARG A 367 49.81 24.33 -14.96
C ARG A 367 48.59 24.64 -15.84
N ARG A 368 47.38 24.48 -15.31
CA ARG A 368 46.23 25.25 -15.79
C ARG A 368 46.33 26.64 -15.18
N SER A 369 46.77 27.57 -16.02
CA SER A 369 46.76 29.01 -15.77
C SER A 369 45.35 29.46 -15.39
N ILE A 370 45.19 29.91 -14.14
CA ILE A 370 44.09 30.76 -13.70
C ILE A 370 44.46 32.19 -14.14
N SER A 371 43.81 32.72 -15.18
CA SER A 371 43.88 34.13 -15.51
C SER A 371 42.66 34.84 -14.92
N ASN A 372 42.82 35.36 -13.70
CA ASN A 372 42.03 36.46 -13.18
C ASN A 372 42.98 37.65 -13.04
N HIS A 373 42.74 38.73 -13.77
CA HIS A 373 42.69 40.04 -13.14
C HIS A 373 42.03 41.10 -14.03
N SER A 374 41.19 41.86 -13.35
CA SER A 374 40.50 43.07 -13.70
C SER A 374 41.45 44.28 -13.82
N THR A 375 40.83 45.40 -14.18
CA THR A 375 41.16 46.79 -13.84
C THR A 375 42.11 47.58 -14.76
N SER A 376 41.47 48.38 -15.62
CA SER A 376 41.50 49.86 -15.62
C SER A 376 42.71 50.64 -16.17
N THR A 377 42.37 51.60 -17.04
CA THR A 377 42.72 53.05 -17.01
C THR A 377 43.48 53.58 -18.24
N ILE A 378 42.77 54.40 -19.03
CA ILE A 378 43.12 55.70 -19.65
C ILE A 378 44.45 55.82 -20.43
N THR A 379 44.34 56.11 -21.72
CA THR A 379 44.65 57.42 -22.34
C THR A 379 43.93 57.56 -23.67
#